data_AF-A0A6S6S029-F1
#
_entry.id   AF-A0A6S6S029-F1
#
_cell.length_a   1.000
_cell.length_b   1.000
_cell.length_c   1.000
_cell.angle_alpha   90.00
_cell.angle_beta   90.00
_cell.angle_gamma   90.00
#
_symmetry.space_group_name_H-M   'P 1'
#
loop_
_entity.id
_entity.type
_entity.pdbx_description
1 polymer ?
#
loop_
_entity_poly.entity_id
_entity_poly.type
_entity_poly.pdbx_seq_one_letter_code
_entity_poly.pdbx_strand_id
1 'polypeptide(L)'
;MASIRLLISESFDRWFNLAVEEAIFRKMSVKQRIMFLWRNNNTVVIGWAQNPWKECNTRKMAQDGVKLACRRSSGGARCFMIWETPLLPLWRYLYGG
;
A
#
# COMPACT_ATOMS: atom_id res chain seq x y z
N MET A 1 -6.93 -26.38 -17.66
CA MET A 1 -7.15 -24.92 -17.60
C MET A 1 -6.61 -24.39 -16.28
N ALA A 2 -5.87 -23.29 -16.28
CA ALA A 2 -5.43 -22.66 -15.04
C ALA A 2 -6.65 -22.01 -14.35
N SER A 3 -6.98 -22.45 -13.14
CA SER A 3 -8.04 -21.84 -12.34
C SER A 3 -7.55 -20.49 -11.82
N ILE A 4 -8.30 -19.43 -12.10
CA ILE A 4 -8.08 -18.08 -11.58
C ILE A 4 -8.87 -17.94 -10.29
N ARG A 5 -8.22 -17.53 -9.21
CA ARG A 5 -8.90 -17.18 -7.94
C ARG A 5 -8.83 -15.68 -7.72
N LEU A 6 -9.99 -15.07 -7.54
CA LEU A 6 -10.13 -13.67 -7.16
C LEU A 6 -10.35 -13.60 -5.65
N LEU A 7 -9.53 -12.82 -4.96
CA LEU A 7 -9.63 -12.56 -3.53
C LEU A 7 -9.80 -11.05 -3.34
N ILE A 8 -10.83 -10.66 -2.59
CA ILE A 8 -11.11 -9.25 -2.28
C ILE A 8 -11.04 -9.11 -0.76
N SER A 9 -10.18 -8.23 -0.27
CA SER A 9 -10.10 -7.91 1.15
C SER A 9 -11.08 -6.80 1.51
N GLU A 10 -11.95 -7.08 2.47
CA GLU A 10 -12.81 -6.07 3.11
C GLU A 10 -12.08 -5.31 4.23
N SER A 11 -10.89 -5.77 4.61
CA SER A 11 -10.09 -5.10 5.64
C SER A 11 -9.36 -3.90 5.07
N PHE A 12 -9.40 -2.80 5.81
CA PHE A 12 -8.67 -1.57 5.51
C PHE A 12 -7.33 -1.47 6.24
N ASP A 13 -7.00 -2.48 7.06
CA ASP A 13 -5.72 -2.52 7.78
C ASP A 13 -4.60 -2.99 6.86
N ARG A 14 -3.60 -2.12 6.71
CA ARG A 14 -2.40 -2.40 5.93
C ARG A 14 -1.64 -3.62 6.43
N TRP A 15 -1.50 -3.79 7.74
CA TRP A 15 -0.70 -4.91 8.27
C TRP A 15 -1.38 -6.24 7.99
N PHE A 16 -2.71 -6.28 8.11
CA PHE A 16 -3.50 -7.43 7.74
C PHE A 16 -3.35 -7.76 6.24
N ASN A 17 -3.54 -6.78 5.37
CA ASN A 17 -3.48 -7.01 3.92
C ASN A 17 -2.09 -7.46 3.45
N LEU A 18 -1.02 -6.90 4.00
CA LEU A 18 0.35 -7.33 3.69
C LEU A 18 0.63 -8.76 4.20
N ALA A 19 0.15 -9.11 5.40
CA ALA A 19 0.31 -10.46 5.93
C ALA A 19 -0.45 -11.49 5.07
N VAL A 20 -1.64 -11.14 4.59
CA VAL A 20 -2.45 -11.97 3.67
C VAL A 20 -1.74 -12.12 2.33
N GLU A 21 -1.22 -11.03 1.75
CA GLU A 21 -0.43 -11.06 0.51
C GLU A 21 0.77 -12.01 0.63
N GLU A 22 1.54 -11.90 1.71
CA GLU A 22 2.70 -12.76 1.94
C GLU A 22 2.29 -14.23 2.16
N ALA A 23 1.21 -14.49 2.91
CA ALA A 23 0.70 -15.83 3.13
C ALA A 23 0.21 -16.49 1.82
N ILE A 24 -0.47 -15.73 0.96
CA ILE A 24 -0.89 -16.18 -0.37
C ILE A 24 0.36 -16.51 -1.19
N PHE A 25 1.32 -15.58 -1.26
CA PHE A 25 2.54 -15.76 -2.05
C PHE A 25 3.34 -17.00 -1.63
N ARG A 26 3.50 -17.23 -0.32
CA ARG A 26 4.22 -18.39 0.22
C ARG A 26 3.50 -19.73 0.00
N LYS A 27 2.16 -19.74 -0.01
CA LYS A 27 1.34 -20.96 -0.12
C LYS A 27 0.84 -21.26 -1.53
N MET A 28 1.04 -20.36 -2.49
CA MET A 28 0.50 -20.51 -3.84
C MET A 28 1.25 -21.59 -4.64
N SER A 29 0.51 -22.51 -5.27
CA SER A 29 1.06 -23.46 -6.24
C SER A 29 1.29 -22.78 -7.59
N VAL A 30 2.38 -23.14 -8.29
CA VAL A 30 2.79 -22.58 -9.60
C VAL A 30 1.70 -22.70 -10.68
N LYS A 31 0.76 -23.64 -10.52
CA LYS A 31 -0.34 -23.86 -11.46
C LYS A 31 -1.55 -22.92 -11.26
N GLN A 32 -1.55 -22.10 -10.21
CA GLN A 32 -2.68 -21.24 -9.84
C GLN A 32 -2.36 -19.78 -10.11
N ARG A 33 -3.34 -19.03 -10.61
CA ARG A 33 -3.25 -17.57 -10.78
C ARG A 33 -4.18 -16.92 -9.78
N ILE A 34 -3.66 -16.07 -8.92
CA ILE A 34 -4.42 -15.38 -7.88
C ILE A 34 -4.35 -13.88 -8.12
N MET A 35 -5.52 -13.23 -8.12
CA MET A 35 -5.65 -11.78 -8.12
C MET A 35 -6.17 -11.36 -6.75
N PHE A 36 -5.36 -10.61 -6.00
CA PHE A 36 -5.73 -10.11 -4.68
C PHE A 36 -5.95 -8.60 -4.75
N LEU A 37 -7.19 -8.17 -4.56
CA LEU A 37 -7.60 -6.77 -4.49
C LEU A 37 -7.80 -6.39 -3.03
N TRP A 38 -7.14 -5.32 -2.60
CA TRP A 38 -7.24 -4.82 -1.23
C TRP A 38 -7.08 -3.30 -1.22
N ARG A 39 -7.63 -2.66 -0.18
CA ARG A 39 -7.56 -1.22 0.04
C ARG A 39 -7.03 -0.92 1.44
N ASN A 40 -6.40 0.23 1.62
CA ASN A 40 -5.90 0.69 2.92
C ASN A 40 -6.57 2.00 3.32
N ASN A 41 -6.83 2.18 4.60
CA ASN A 41 -7.27 3.47 5.13
C ASN A 41 -6.06 4.36 5.45
N ASN A 42 -6.13 5.65 5.09
CA ASN A 42 -5.24 6.74 5.56
C ASN A 42 -3.76 6.39 5.69
N THR A 43 -3.16 5.85 4.64
CA THR A 43 -1.76 5.43 4.72
C THR A 43 -0.97 5.74 3.46
N VAL A 44 0.13 6.48 3.59
CA VAL A 44 1.11 6.69 2.51
C VAL A 44 1.99 5.46 2.36
N VAL A 45 2.09 4.92 1.14
CA VAL A 45 3.10 3.92 0.79
C VAL A 45 4.27 4.64 0.13
N ILE A 46 5.50 4.31 0.55
CA ILE A 46 6.71 4.66 -0.20
C ILE A 46 7.41 3.39 -0.69
N GLY A 47 8.17 3.53 -1.78
CA GLY A 47 9.02 2.47 -2.31
C GLY A 47 10.19 2.16 -1.38
N TRP A 48 10.72 0.94 -1.47
CA TRP A 48 11.82 0.47 -0.61
C TRP A 48 13.05 1.38 -0.59
N ALA A 49 13.43 1.93 -1.74
CA ALA A 49 14.62 2.78 -1.90
C ALA A 49 14.33 4.28 -1.73
N GLN A 50 13.11 4.67 -1.32
CA GLN A 50 12.75 6.08 -1.15
C GLN A 50 12.99 6.54 0.28
N ASN A 51 13.46 7.78 0.44
CA ASN A 51 13.63 8.40 1.75
C ASN A 51 12.31 9.08 2.17
N PRO A 52 11.61 8.61 3.22
CA PRO A 52 10.35 9.20 3.65
C PRO A 52 10.48 10.67 4.08
N TRP A 53 11.56 11.05 4.76
CA TRP A 53 11.73 12.44 5.21
C TRP A 53 11.96 13.43 4.07
N LYS A 54 12.45 12.95 2.92
CA LYS A 54 12.65 13.78 1.72
C LYS A 54 11.40 13.83 0.84
N GLU A 55 10.68 12.72 0.75
CA GLU A 55 9.54 12.59 -0.16
C GLU A 55 8.23 13.02 0.49
N CYS A 56 8.09 12.90 1.81
CA CYS A 56 6.86 13.24 2.52
C CYS A 56 7.04 14.03 3.82
N ASN A 57 6.05 14.89 4.10
CA ASN A 57 5.93 15.65 5.34
C ASN A 57 5.41 14.74 6.46
N THR A 58 6.32 13.94 7.00
CA THR A 58 6.07 12.99 8.10
C THR A 58 5.46 13.66 9.34
N ARG A 59 5.78 14.94 9.59
CA ARG A 59 5.22 15.71 10.71
C ARG A 59 3.72 15.97 10.52
N LYS A 60 3.32 16.42 9.34
CA LYS A 60 1.91 16.67 9.00
C LYS A 60 1.12 15.37 8.92
N MET A 61 1.74 14.30 8.40
CA MET A 61 1.15 12.96 8.42
C MET A 61 0.87 12.47 9.84
N ALA A 62 1.81 12.66 10.77
CA ALA A 62 1.62 12.30 12.17
C ALA A 62 0.50 13.11 12.85
N GLN A 63 0.37 14.40 12.52
CA GLN A 63 -0.71 15.26 13.02
C GLN A 63 -2.09 14.82 12.51
N ASP A 64 -2.17 14.43 11.24
CA ASP A 64 -3.43 14.03 10.59
C ASP A 64 -3.74 12.53 10.77
N GLY A 65 -2.96 11.80 11.58
CA GLY A 65 -3.15 10.37 11.83
C GLY A 65 -2.88 9.47 10.60
N VAL A 66 -2.17 9.99 9.60
CA VAL A 66 -1.82 9.27 8.37
C VAL A 66 -0.63 8.37 8.64
N LYS A 67 -0.83 7.06 8.47
CA LYS A 67 0.22 6.06 8.66
C LYS A 67 1.23 6.13 7.49
N LEU A 68 2.48 5.78 7.76
CA LEU A 68 3.53 5.60 6.74
C LEU A 68 3.90 4.12 6.66
N ALA A 69 4.05 3.56 5.46
CA ALA A 69 4.75 2.28 5.33
C ALA A 69 5.58 2.18 4.06
N CYS A 70 6.61 1.33 4.12
CA CYS A 70 7.48 1.01 3.01
C CYS A 70 7.08 -0.35 2.42
N ARG A 71 6.83 -0.43 1.12
CA ARG A 71 6.55 -1.70 0.45
C ARG A 71 7.87 -2.39 0.06
N ARG A 72 7.97 -3.70 0.30
CA ARG A 72 9.17 -4.50 0.00
C ARG A 72 9.32 -4.92 -1.47
N SER A 73 8.30 -4.74 -2.31
CA SER A 73 8.38 -5.17 -3.72
C SER A 73 9.18 -4.18 -4.58
N SER A 74 10.03 -4.70 -5.45
CA SER A 74 10.84 -4.00 -6.46
C SER A 74 10.08 -3.62 -7.75
N GLY A 75 8.79 -3.31 -7.67
CA GLY A 75 8.06 -2.75 -8.82
C GLY A 75 8.39 -1.26 -8.92
N GLY A 76 9.20 -0.88 -9.92
CA GLY A 76 9.87 0.42 -10.08
C GLY A 76 9.00 1.69 -10.24
N ALA A 77 7.84 1.78 -9.60
CA ALA A 77 6.96 2.94 -9.65
C ALA A 77 6.85 3.61 -8.29
N ARG A 78 6.89 4.95 -8.30
CA ARG A 78 6.39 5.80 -7.21
C ARG A 78 4.91 5.48 -6.98
N CYS A 79 4.62 4.50 -6.13
CA CYS A 79 3.25 4.13 -5.80
C CYS A 79 2.81 4.89 -4.55
N PHE A 80 2.27 6.11 -4.73
CA PHE A 80 1.48 6.77 -3.70
C PHE A 80 0.05 6.22 -3.76
N MET A 81 -0.29 5.29 -2.86
CA MET A 81 -1.69 4.92 -2.65
C MET A 81 -2.21 5.63 -1.41
N ILE A 82 -3.19 6.51 -1.56
CA ILE A 82 -4.09 6.98 -0.48
C ILE A 82 -5.52 6.94 -1.04
N TRP A 83 -6.48 6.38 -0.33
CA TRP A 83 -7.90 6.65 -0.62
C TRP A 83 -8.81 6.51 0.61
N GLU A 84 -9.04 7.64 1.28
CA GLU A 84 -10.34 8.24 1.69
C GLU A 84 -10.15 9.28 2.82
N THR A 85 -9.66 10.46 2.46
CA THR A 85 -10.10 11.70 3.12
C THR A 85 -10.50 12.67 2.02
N PRO A 86 -11.80 12.91 1.78
CA PRO A 86 -12.29 13.89 0.80
C PRO A 86 -11.75 15.31 0.99
N LEU A 87 -11.11 15.59 2.13
CA LEU A 87 -10.70 16.93 2.58
C LEU A 87 -9.21 17.23 2.39
N LEU A 88 -8.36 16.26 2.03
CA LEU A 88 -6.90 16.42 2.09
C LEU A 88 -6.21 15.90 0.81
N PRO A 89 -5.92 16.78 -0.16
CA PRO A 89 -5.27 16.38 -1.41
C PRO A 89 -3.81 15.95 -1.20
N LEU A 90 -3.39 14.90 -1.93
CA LEU A 90 -2.10 14.19 -1.83
C LEU A 90 -0.86 15.10 -1.75
N TRP A 91 -0.84 16.18 -2.54
CA TRP A 91 0.26 17.14 -2.58
C TRP A 91 0.55 17.80 -1.23
N ARG A 92 -0.43 17.83 -0.30
CA ARG A 92 -0.23 18.41 1.03
C ARG A 92 0.84 17.73 1.87
N TYR A 93 1.16 16.48 1.57
CA TYR A 93 2.14 15.70 2.32
C TYR A 93 3.38 15.39 1.51
N LEU A 94 3.49 15.84 0.26
CA LEU A 94 4.67 15.60 -0.57
C LEU A 94 5.52 16.86 -0.62
N TYR A 95 6.83 16.72 -0.41
CA TYR A 95 7.75 17.83 -0.61
C TYR A 95 7.97 17.99 -2.13
N GLY A 96 7.22 18.90 -2.77
CA GLY A 96 7.36 19.22 -4.19
C GLY A 96 6.08 19.17 -5.04
N GLY A 97 4.92 19.44 -4.44
CA GLY A 97 3.69 19.76 -5.18
C GLY A 97 3.63 21.21 -5.63
#